data_AF-A0A927KKM4-F1
#
_entry.id   AF-A0A927KKM4-F1
#
_cell.length_a   1.000
_cell.length_b   1.000
_cell.length_c   1.000
_cell.angle_alpha   90.00
_cell.angle_beta   90.00
_cell.angle_gamma   90.00
#
_symmetry.space_group_name_H-M   'P 1'
#
loop_
_entity.id
_entity.type
_entity.pdbx_description
1 polymer ?
#
loop_
_entity_poly.entity_id
_entity_poly.type
_entity_poly.pdbx_seq_one_letter_code
_entity_poly.pdbx_strand_id
1 'polypeptide(L)'
;MPATISAIEAAIADGDTARARQALTELEALLPSSSLTLLRMQAWVAHRGGDMTSAEQLYLRIAERVPDDENAGVNIALLSAGRGDVEDARLRLTRLAGRHNRSALVARALADIEAQAR
;
A
#
# COMPACT_ATOMS: atom_id res chain seq x y z
N MET A 1 -0.18 -12.31 16.05
CA MET A 1 -0.58 -10.97 15.56
C MET A 1 -1.45 -10.32 16.62
N PRO A 2 -1.32 -9.01 16.92
CA PRO A 2 -2.28 -8.30 17.77
C PRO A 2 -3.70 -8.50 17.22
N ALA A 3 -4.70 -8.70 18.09
CA ALA A 3 -6.09 -8.90 17.68
C ALA A 3 -6.62 -7.75 16.79
N THR A 4 -6.07 -6.54 16.98
CA THR A 4 -6.39 -5.36 16.19
C THR A 4 -5.95 -5.46 14.72
N ILE A 5 -4.83 -6.11 14.40
CA ILE A 5 -4.41 -6.31 12.99
C ILE A 5 -5.39 -7.22 12.27
N SER A 6 -5.76 -8.35 12.87
CA SER A 6 -6.73 -9.27 12.27
C SER A 6 -8.13 -8.63 12.16
N ALA A 7 -8.49 -7.73 13.08
CA ALA A 7 -9.72 -6.95 12.98
C ALA A 7 -9.70 -5.96 11.80
N ILE A 8 -8.55 -5.30 11.55
CA ILE A 8 -8.36 -4.44 10.37
C ILE A 8 -8.46 -5.27 9.09
N GLU A 9 -7.78 -6.42 9.02
CA GLU A 9 -7.80 -7.32 7.86
C GLU A 9 -9.21 -7.77 7.52
N ALA A 10 -9.96 -8.23 8.52
CA ALA A 10 -11.35 -8.65 8.35
C ALA A 10 -12.25 -7.49 7.89
N ALA A 11 -12.16 -6.33 8.53
CA ALA A 11 -12.98 -5.17 8.18
C ALA A 11 -12.70 -4.69 6.74
N ILE A 12 -11.43 -4.70 6.32
CA ILE A 12 -11.05 -4.36 4.94
C ILE A 12 -11.56 -5.40 3.95
N ALA A 13 -11.52 -6.69 4.28
CA ALA A 13 -12.08 -7.75 3.44
C ALA A 13 -13.59 -7.57 3.25
N ASP A 14 -14.31 -7.16 4.31
CA ASP A 14 -15.75 -6.90 4.31
C ASP A 14 -16.11 -5.55 3.67
N GLY A 15 -15.14 -4.69 3.34
CA GLY A 15 -15.36 -3.33 2.86
C GLY A 15 -15.86 -2.36 3.94
N ASP A 16 -15.86 -2.78 5.20
CA ASP A 16 -16.27 -1.96 6.36
C ASP A 16 -15.14 -1.01 6.78
N THR A 17 -15.06 0.11 6.08
CA THR A 17 -14.04 1.14 6.34
C THR A 17 -14.20 1.78 7.72
N ALA A 18 -15.39 1.79 8.31
CA ALA A 18 -15.62 2.35 9.63
C ALA A 18 -15.01 1.46 10.71
N ARG A 19 -15.27 0.14 10.65
CA ARG A 19 -14.67 -0.84 11.54
C ARG A 19 -13.16 -0.92 11.36
N ALA A 20 -12.66 -0.80 10.13
CA ALA A 20 -11.22 -0.76 9.85
C ALA A 20 -10.55 0.45 10.53
N ARG A 21 -11.16 1.64 10.47
CA ARG A 21 -10.67 2.84 11.15
C ARG A 21 -10.69 2.70 12.67
N GLN A 22 -11.74 2.12 13.24
CA GLN A 22 -11.81 1.89 14.69
C GLN A 22 -10.67 0.96 15.16
N ALA A 23 -10.49 -0.18 14.50
CA ALA A 23 -9.42 -1.12 14.85
C ALA A 23 -8.03 -0.51 14.64
N LEU A 24 -7.87 0.40 13.67
CA LEU A 24 -6.65 1.17 13.48
C LEU A 24 -6.36 2.10 14.66
N THR A 25 -7.35 2.85 15.15
CA THR A 25 -7.18 3.71 16.33
C THR A 25 -6.75 2.90 17.57
N GLU A 26 -7.30 1.70 17.74
CA GLU A 26 -6.86 0.79 18.81
C GLU A 26 -5.40 0.35 18.61
N LEU A 27 -4.98 0.06 17.38
CA LEU A 27 -3.59 -0.28 17.06
C LEU A 27 -2.63 0.88 17.29
N GLU A 28 -3.03 2.12 17.00
CA GLU A 28 -2.26 3.35 17.25
C GLU A 28 -1.98 3.57 18.73
N ALA A 29 -2.91 3.18 19.61
CA ALA A 29 -2.71 3.25 21.06
C ALA A 29 -1.72 2.19 21.58
N LEU A 30 -1.53 1.09 20.84
CA LEU A 30 -0.69 -0.05 21.24
C LEU A 30 0.74 0.02 20.70
N LEU A 31 0.96 0.69 19.58
CA LEU A 31 2.24 0.72 18.89
C LEU A 31 2.83 2.13 18.86
N PRO A 32 4.16 2.28 18.94
CA PRO A 32 4.81 3.55 18.69
C PRO A 32 4.45 4.08 17.29
N SER A 33 4.30 5.39 17.15
CA SER A 33 4.03 6.05 15.85
C SER A 33 5.12 5.79 14.79
N SER A 34 6.32 5.39 15.23
CA SER A 34 7.43 4.97 14.37
C SER A 34 7.38 3.48 14.00
N SER A 35 6.37 2.72 14.42
CA SER A 35 6.22 1.31 14.06
C SER A 35 5.96 1.14 12.57
N LEU A 36 6.78 0.32 11.90
CA LEU A 36 6.57 0.02 10.48
C LEU A 36 5.26 -0.76 10.26
N THR A 37 4.90 -1.64 11.20
CA THR A 37 3.63 -2.37 11.18
C THR A 37 2.44 -1.41 11.23
N LEU A 38 2.50 -0.42 12.12
CA LEU A 38 1.45 0.61 12.21
C LEU A 38 1.34 1.39 10.91
N LEU A 39 2.48 1.85 10.37
CA LEU A 39 2.53 2.62 9.13
C LEU A 39 1.94 1.86 7.94
N ARG A 40 2.21 0.54 7.84
CA ARG A 40 1.62 -0.33 6.80
C ARG A 40 0.11 -0.45 6.95
N MET A 41 -0.40 -0.61 8.17
CA MET A 41 -1.84 -0.69 8.42
C MET A 41 -2.53 0.64 8.13
N GLN A 42 -1.93 1.77 8.51
CA GLN A 42 -2.43 3.10 8.17
C GLN A 42 -2.53 3.29 6.65
N ALA A 43 -1.47 2.94 5.91
CA ALA A 43 -1.44 3.05 4.45
C ALA A 43 -2.55 2.22 3.80
N TRP A 44 -2.74 1.00 4.29
CA TRP A 44 -3.75 0.08 3.75
C TRP A 44 -5.18 0.55 4.05
N VAL A 45 -5.47 0.98 5.28
CA VAL A 45 -6.79 1.52 5.66
C VAL A 45 -7.10 2.80 4.88
N ALA A 46 -6.14 3.71 4.73
CA ALA A 46 -6.31 4.92 3.94
C ALA A 46 -6.63 4.60 2.47
N HIS A 47 -5.85 3.71 1.85
CA HIS A 47 -6.05 3.29 0.47
C HIS A 47 -7.44 2.67 0.29
N ARG A 48 -7.81 1.69 1.14
CA ARG A 48 -9.10 1.00 1.05
C ARG A 48 -10.28 1.90 1.42
N GLY A 49 -10.04 2.95 2.19
CA GLY A 49 -11.01 3.99 2.54
C GLY A 49 -11.22 5.07 1.48
N GLY A 50 -10.47 5.05 0.37
CA GLY A 50 -10.56 6.07 -0.68
C GLY A 50 -9.67 7.29 -0.46
N ASP A 51 -8.92 7.37 0.65
CA ASP A 51 -8.01 8.47 0.93
C ASP A 51 -6.65 8.23 0.25
N MET A 52 -6.63 8.45 -1.07
CA MET A 52 -5.47 8.20 -1.92
C MET A 52 -4.30 9.12 -1.60
N THR A 53 -4.57 10.35 -1.16
CA THR A 53 -3.56 11.32 -0.76
C THR A 53 -2.80 10.85 0.48
N SER A 54 -3.52 10.46 1.53
CA SER A 54 -2.89 9.94 2.74
C SER A 54 -2.21 8.60 2.48
N ALA A 55 -2.82 7.72 1.68
CA ALA A 55 -2.23 6.46 1.29
C ALA A 55 -0.87 6.65 0.63
N GLU A 56 -0.76 7.55 -0.36
CA GLU A 56 0.50 7.85 -1.04
C GLU A 56 1.58 8.34 -0.08
N GLN A 57 1.25 9.32 0.78
CA GLN A 57 2.20 9.85 1.77
C GLN A 57 2.72 8.74 2.70
N LEU A 58 1.84 7.84 3.12
CA LEU A 58 2.21 6.72 3.99
C LEU A 58 3.08 5.68 3.26
N TYR A 59 2.77 5.34 2.00
CA TYR A 59 3.62 4.45 1.21
C TYR A 59 4.99 5.07 0.93
N LEU A 60 5.08 6.38 0.66
CA LEU A 60 6.35 7.08 0.50
C LEU A 60 7.20 6.99 1.78
N ARG A 61 6.59 7.22 2.96
CA ARG A 61 7.27 7.05 4.25
C ARG A 61 7.72 5.60 4.52
N ILE A 62 6.97 4.61 4.05
CA ILE A 62 7.41 3.20 4.10
C ILE A 62 8.64 3.00 3.23
N ALA A 63 8.59 3.49 1.98
CA ALA A 63 9.68 3.38 1.02
C ALA A 63 10.96 4.12 1.46
N GLU A 64 10.84 5.25 2.16
CA GLU A 64 12.00 5.94 2.76
C GLU A 64 12.73 5.08 3.79
N ARG A 65 11.99 4.26 4.55
CA ARG A 65 12.55 3.39 5.59
C ARG A 65 12.98 2.04 5.07
N VAL A 66 12.28 1.55 4.05
CA VAL A 66 12.51 0.26 3.41
C VAL A 66 12.46 0.50 1.89
N PRO A 67 13.58 0.92 1.28
CA PRO A 67 13.63 1.31 -0.15
C PRO A 67 13.14 0.24 -1.12
N ASP A 68 13.23 -1.03 -0.73
CA ASP A 68 12.82 -2.19 -1.53
C ASP A 68 11.50 -2.81 -1.05
N ASP A 69 10.71 -2.08 -0.26
CA ASP A 69 9.40 -2.57 0.18
C ASP A 69 8.49 -2.75 -1.06
N GLU A 70 8.27 -4.01 -1.38
CA GLU A 70 7.53 -4.43 -2.56
C GLU A 70 6.10 -3.88 -2.56
N ASN A 71 5.42 -3.94 -1.42
CA ASN A 71 4.04 -3.47 -1.29
C ASN A 71 3.96 -1.95 -1.45
N ALA A 72 4.84 -1.19 -0.79
CA ALA A 72 4.86 0.26 -0.92
C ALA A 72 5.22 0.70 -2.34
N GLY A 73 6.24 0.08 -2.93
CA GLY A 73 6.67 0.37 -4.31
C GLY A 73 5.56 0.13 -5.33
N VAL A 74 4.84 -0.98 -5.21
CA VAL A 74 3.69 -1.30 -6.07
C VAL A 74 2.55 -0.31 -5.87
N ASN A 75 2.15 -0.03 -4.63
CA ASN A 75 1.04 0.89 -4.37
C ASN A 75 1.34 2.32 -4.82
N ILE A 76 2.57 2.82 -4.67
CA ILE A 76 2.97 4.12 -5.23
C ILE A 76 2.80 4.13 -6.74
N ALA A 77 3.26 3.09 -7.44
CA ALA A 77 3.12 3.01 -8.89
C ALA A 77 1.64 3.00 -9.33
N LEU A 78 0.79 2.20 -8.66
CA LEU A 78 -0.63 2.13 -8.98
C LEU A 78 -1.34 3.47 -8.73
N LEU A 79 -0.99 4.18 -7.66
CA LEU A 79 -1.52 5.52 -7.38
C LEU A 79 -1.06 6.55 -8.43
N SER A 80 0.20 6.50 -8.86
CA SER A 80 0.72 7.35 -9.94
C SER A 80 -0.01 7.07 -11.27
N ALA A 81 -0.17 5.79 -11.64
CA ALA A 81 -0.91 5.40 -12.85
C ALA A 81 -2.36 5.89 -12.82
N GLY A 82 -3.04 5.79 -11.66
CA GLY A 82 -4.40 6.30 -11.46
C GLY A 82 -4.55 7.82 -11.64
N ARG A 83 -3.46 8.59 -11.54
CA ARG A 83 -3.42 10.03 -11.83
C ARG A 83 -3.04 10.37 -13.28
N GLY A 84 -2.74 9.37 -14.10
CA GLY A 84 -2.27 9.54 -15.47
C GLY A 84 -0.75 9.46 -15.64
N ASP A 85 0.01 9.30 -14.57
CA ASP A 85 1.48 9.19 -14.59
C ASP A 85 1.93 7.75 -14.92
N VAL A 86 1.34 7.17 -15.98
CA VAL A 86 1.46 5.76 -16.35
C VAL A 86 2.90 5.35 -16.65
N GLU A 87 3.65 6.20 -17.34
CA GLU A 87 5.04 5.91 -17.73
C GLU A 87 5.97 5.87 -16.51
N ASP A 88 5.81 6.81 -15.58
CA ASP A 88 6.56 6.84 -14.32
C ASP A 88 6.24 5.61 -13.46
N ALA A 89 4.97 5.22 -13.41
CA ALA A 89 4.54 4.01 -12.72
C ALA A 89 5.18 2.75 -13.33
N ARG A 90 5.21 2.65 -14.66
CA ARG A 90 5.85 1.55 -15.39
C ARG A 90 7.35 1.47 -15.12
N LEU A 91 8.05 2.61 -15.16
CA LEU A 91 9.49 2.68 -14.85
C LEU A 91 9.78 2.24 -13.42
N ARG A 92 8.95 2.69 -12.45
CA ARG A 92 9.07 2.28 -11.05
C ARG A 92 8.91 0.78 -10.88
N LEU A 93 7.85 0.19 -11.43
CA LEU A 93 7.62 -1.25 -11.32
C LEU A 93 8.68 -2.08 -12.04
N THR A 94 9.21 -1.60 -13.18
CA THR A 94 10.32 -2.26 -13.89
C THR A 94 11.57 -2.35 -13.02
N ARG A 95 11.92 -1.25 -12.33
CA ARG A 95 13.05 -1.24 -11.38
C ARG A 95 12.79 -2.18 -10.21
N LEU A 96 11.56 -2.18 -9.69
CA LEU A 96 11.16 -3.05 -8.58
C LEU A 96 11.22 -4.54 -8.98
N ALA A 97 10.81 -4.89 -10.20
CA ALA A 97 10.90 -6.24 -10.74
C ALA A 97 12.35 -6.72 -10.88
N GLY A 98 13.27 -5.82 -11.24
CA GLY A 98 14.71 -6.12 -11.28
C GLY A 98 15.33 -6.42 -9.91
N ARG A 99 14.66 -6.04 -8.82
CA ARG A 99 15.07 -6.35 -7.43
C ARG A 99 14.28 -7.54 -6.86
N HIS A 100 13.07 -7.76 -7.35
CA HIS A 100 12.11 -8.80 -6.92
C HIS A 100 11.71 -9.71 -8.07
N ASN A 101 12.70 -10.41 -8.63
CA ASN A 101 12.66 -11.07 -9.94
C ASN A 101 11.60 -12.19 -10.07
N ARG A 102 10.99 -12.60 -8.96
CA ARG A 102 9.95 -13.65 -8.89
C ARG A 102 8.68 -13.18 -8.19
N SER A 103 8.53 -11.87 -7.97
CA SER A 103 7.33 -11.32 -7.35
C SER A 103 6.14 -11.42 -8.31
N ALA A 104 5.14 -12.19 -7.89
CA ALA A 104 3.85 -12.23 -8.58
C ALA A 104 3.09 -10.89 -8.45
N LEU A 105 3.26 -10.17 -7.34
CA LEU A 105 2.60 -8.88 -7.10
C LEU A 105 3.11 -7.81 -8.07
N VAL A 106 4.44 -7.69 -8.21
CA VAL A 106 5.06 -6.72 -9.12
C VAL A 106 4.73 -7.08 -10.57
N ALA A 107 4.80 -8.36 -10.93
CA ALA A 107 4.42 -8.82 -12.27
C ALA A 107 2.95 -8.52 -12.59
N ARG A 108 2.05 -8.71 -11.61
CA ARG A 108 0.63 -8.40 -11.77
C ARG A 108 0.41 -6.90 -11.96
N ALA A 109 1.03 -6.07 -11.13
CA ALA A 109 0.90 -4.62 -11.22
C ALA A 109 1.41 -4.08 -12.58
N LEU A 110 2.50 -4.64 -13.11
CA LEU A 110 3.00 -4.30 -14.45
C LEU A 110 1.96 -4.62 -15.53
N ALA A 111 1.41 -5.83 -15.50
CA ALA A 111 0.41 -6.26 -16.47
C ALA A 111 -0.87 -5.39 -16.42
N ASP A 112 -1.30 -5.01 -15.21
CA ASP A 112 -2.48 -4.15 -15.03
C ASP A 112 -2.25 -2.75 -15.61
N ILE A 113 -1.07 -2.15 -15.39
CA ILE A 113 -0.71 -0.85 -15.98
C ILE A 113 -0.60 -0.91 -17.51
N GLU A 114 0.04 -1.96 -18.04
CA GLU A 114 0.16 -2.16 -19.49
C GLU A 114 -1.19 -2.35 -20.19
N ALA A 115 -2.16 -2.96 -19.50
CA ALA A 115 -3.52 -3.10 -20.02
C ALA A 115 -4.29 -1.77 -20.06
N GLN A 116 -4.02 -0.84 -19.13
CA GLN A 116 -4.65 0.49 -19.08
C GLN A 116 -4.12 1.46 -20.14
N ALA A 117 -2.91 1.21 -20.66
CA ALA A 117 -2.25 2.06 -21.63
C ALA A 117 -2.60 1.74 -23.10
N ARG A 118 -3.45 0.73 -23.35
CA ARG A 118 -3.90 0.30 -24.68
C ARG A 118 -5.25 0.90 -25.04
#